data_AF-A0A060C4S2-F1
#
_entry.id   AF-A0A060C4S2-F1
#
_cell.length_a   1.000
_cell.length_b   1.000
_cell.length_c   1.000
_cell.angle_alpha   90.00
_cell.angle_beta   90.00
_cell.angle_gamma   90.00
#
_symmetry.space_group_name_H-M   'P 1'
#
loop_
_entity.id
_entity.type
_entity.pdbx_description
1 polymer ?
#
loop_
_entity_poly.entity_id
_entity_poly.type
_entity_poly.pdbx_seq_one_letter_code
_entity_poly.pdbx_strand_id
1 'polypeptide(L)'
;MLNDTIIVKAGQEFDGKGQTFTAGPALGDGGQSESQKPLFKLEDGASLKNVIIGNNGADGIHLYGDAKIDNVHFTDVGEDAITVKP
;
A
#
# COMPACT_ATOMS: atom_id res chain seq x y z
N MET A 1 -8.39 8.46 4.60
CA MET A 1 -9.02 7.17 4.27
C MET A 1 -9.11 7.06 2.75
N LEU A 2 -8.75 5.91 2.19
CA LEU A 2 -8.71 5.64 0.75
C LEU A 2 -9.88 4.74 0.33
N ASN A 3 -10.57 5.10 -0.74
CA ASN A 3 -11.62 4.26 -1.33
C ASN A 3 -11.15 3.56 -2.61
N ASP A 4 -10.01 3.98 -3.14
CA ASP A 4 -9.39 3.44 -4.35
C ASP A 4 -7.88 3.26 -4.10
N THR A 5 -7.30 2.26 -4.76
CA THR A 5 -5.86 1.99 -4.74
C THR A 5 -5.10 3.15 -5.38
N ILE A 6 -4.06 3.64 -4.70
CA ILE A 6 -3.12 4.61 -5.27
C ILE A 6 -2.15 3.84 -6.17
N ILE A 7 -2.10 4.24 -7.45
CA ILE A 7 -1.15 3.66 -8.42
C ILE A 7 0.04 4.60 -8.53
N VAL A 8 1.22 4.12 -8.14
CA VAL A 8 2.49 4.79 -8.40
C VAL A 8 3.05 4.21 -9.68
N LYS A 9 3.14 5.06 -10.71
CA LYS A 9 3.50 4.64 -12.06
C LYS A 9 4.96 4.23 -12.15
N ALA A 10 5.29 3.46 -13.18
CA ALA A 10 6.62 2.94 -13.40
C ALA A 10 7.69 4.04 -13.30
N GLY A 11 8.73 3.79 -12.50
CA GLY A 11 9.83 4.73 -12.24
C GLY A 11 9.48 6.00 -11.44
N GLN A 12 8.23 6.17 -10.99
CA GLN A 12 7.80 7.35 -10.23
C GLN A 12 7.97 7.17 -8.72
N GLU A 13 8.11 8.28 -8.01
CA GLU A 13 8.15 8.31 -6.54
C GLU A 13 6.84 8.89 -5.97
N PHE A 14 6.32 8.22 -4.95
CA PHE A 14 5.30 8.75 -4.05
C PHE A 14 5.92 9.04 -2.68
N ASP A 15 6.00 10.32 -2.32
CA ASP A 15 6.38 10.78 -0.98
C ASP A 15 5.13 11.18 -0.19
N GLY A 16 4.77 10.35 0.80
CA GLY A 16 3.64 10.60 1.69
C GLY A 16 3.88 11.70 2.71
N LYS A 17 5.10 12.21 2.85
CA LYS A 17 5.48 13.29 3.78
C LYS A 17 5.03 13.04 5.23
N GLY A 18 5.04 11.77 5.65
CA GLY A 18 4.61 11.32 6.98
C GLY A 18 3.10 11.23 7.16
N GLN A 19 2.30 11.36 6.09
CA GLN A 19 0.85 11.23 6.17
C GLN A 19 0.40 9.78 6.39
N THR A 20 -0.78 9.65 7.01
CA THR A 20 -1.44 8.38 7.27
C THR A 20 -2.48 8.03 6.20
N PHE A 21 -2.37 6.83 5.65
CA PHE A 21 -3.26 6.26 4.65
C PHE A 21 -3.92 5.01 5.24
N THR A 22 -5.24 5.04 5.35
CA THR A 22 -6.03 3.94 5.91
C THR A 22 -7.03 3.49 4.87
N ALA A 23 -7.17 2.18 4.66
CA ALA A 23 -8.18 1.65 3.76
C ALA A 23 -9.60 1.96 4.24
N GLY A 24 -10.44 2.38 3.32
CA GLY A 24 -11.88 2.40 3.47
C GLY A 24 -12.49 1.07 3.05
N PRO A 25 -13.81 0.88 3.30
CA PRO A 25 -14.49 -0.40 3.08
C PRO A 25 -14.50 -0.87 1.62
N ALA A 26 -14.26 0.02 0.65
CA ALA A 26 -14.15 -0.34 -0.76
C ALA A 26 -12.86 -1.10 -1.11
N LEU A 27 -11.85 -1.03 -0.23
CA LEU A 27 -10.57 -1.73 -0.39
C LEU A 27 -10.50 -2.98 0.49
N GLY A 28 -11.10 -2.95 1.68
CA GLY A 28 -11.07 -4.09 2.61
C GLY A 28 -11.33 -3.65 4.04
N ASP A 29 -11.41 -4.62 4.93
CA ASP A 29 -11.62 -4.43 6.36
C ASP A 29 -10.37 -4.71 7.22
N GLY A 30 -9.28 -5.16 6.60
CA GLY A 30 -8.03 -5.52 7.26
C GLY A 30 -8.05 -6.93 7.88
N GLY A 31 -9.11 -7.72 7.63
CA GLY A 31 -9.17 -9.11 8.05
C GLY A 31 -8.29 -10.03 7.18
N GLN A 32 -8.49 -11.34 7.30
CA GLN A 32 -7.70 -12.37 6.58
C GLN A 32 -8.34 -12.80 5.25
N SER A 33 -9.27 -12.01 4.70
CA SER A 33 -9.88 -12.32 3.40
C SER A 33 -8.89 -12.00 2.28
N GLU A 34 -8.60 -12.97 1.41
CA GLU A 34 -7.74 -12.82 0.22
C GLU A 34 -8.35 -11.93 -0.89
N SER A 35 -9.59 -11.46 -0.73
CA SER A 35 -10.30 -10.66 -1.73
C SER A 35 -10.07 -9.15 -1.61
N GLN A 36 -9.25 -8.72 -0.65
CA GLN A 36 -9.00 -7.32 -0.38
C GLN A 36 -8.12 -6.68 -1.47
N LYS A 37 -8.13 -5.35 -1.53
CA LYS A 37 -7.34 -4.57 -2.48
C LYS A 37 -6.22 -3.85 -1.74
N PRO A 38 -5.06 -3.65 -2.40
CA PRO A 38 -3.97 -2.90 -1.81
C PRO A 38 -4.31 -1.42 -1.69
N LEU A 39 -3.72 -0.74 -0.71
CA LEU A 39 -3.73 0.71 -0.64
C LEU A 39 -2.84 1.30 -1.73
N PHE A 40 -1.70 0.68 -2.00
CA PHE A 40 -0.73 1.13 -3.00
C PHE A 40 -0.39 0.00 -3.97
N LYS A 41 -0.41 0.33 -5.26
CA LYS A 41 0.16 -0.49 -6.33
C LYS A 41 1.38 0.24 -6.88
N LEU A 42 2.55 -0.35 -6.72
CA LEU A 42 3.81 0.13 -7.28
C LEU A 42 4.10 -0.63 -8.57
N GLU A 43 4.06 0.08 -9.69
CA GLU A 43 4.52 -0.44 -10.98
C GLU A 43 6.07 -0.52 -11.00
N ASP A 44 6.63 -1.24 -11.97
CA ASP A 44 8.07 -1.49 -12.06
C ASP A 44 8.93 -0.21 -11.95
N GLY A 45 9.97 -0.27 -11.12
CA GLY A 45 10.85 0.84 -10.76
C GLY A 45 10.24 1.91 -9.85
N ALA A 46 8.99 1.78 -9.39
CA ALA A 46 8.35 2.80 -8.55
C ALA A 46 8.92 2.84 -7.13
N SER A 47 8.78 4.00 -6.47
CA SER A 47 9.25 4.24 -5.10
C SER A 47 8.12 4.76 -4.21
N LEU A 48 8.04 4.25 -2.98
CA LEU A 48 7.11 4.70 -1.96
C LEU A 48 7.89 5.09 -0.70
N LYS A 49 7.67 6.30 -0.20
CA LYS A 49 8.38 6.78 0.99
C LYS A 49 7.58 7.64 1.93
N ASN A 50 8.01 7.65 3.20
CA ASN A 50 7.43 8.47 4.27
C ASN A 50 5.91 8.30 4.38
N VAL A 51 5.45 7.04 4.38
CA VAL A 51 4.04 6.69 4.44
C VAL A 51 3.75 5.96 5.74
N ILE A 52 2.66 6.34 6.41
CA ILE A 52 2.09 5.55 7.50
C ILE A 52 0.85 4.86 6.98
N ILE A 53 0.79 3.53 7.04
CA ILE A 53 -0.41 2.75 6.81
C ILE A 53 -1.15 2.63 8.15
N GLY A 54 -2.39 3.11 8.18
CA GLY A 54 -3.18 3.21 9.41
C GLY A 54 -3.71 1.86 9.90
N ASN A 55 -4.68 1.92 10.82
CA ASN A 55 -5.27 0.76 11.49
C ASN A 55 -6.16 -0.16 10.62
N ASN A 56 -6.24 0.11 9.32
CA ASN A 56 -6.81 -0.81 8.34
C ASN A 56 -5.85 -0.83 7.16
N GLY A 57 -4.99 -1.85 7.18
CA GLY A 57 -3.99 -2.09 6.16
C GLY A 57 -4.53 -2.79 4.92
N ALA A 58 -5.78 -3.28 4.89
CA ALA A 58 -6.35 -4.10 3.82
C ALA A 58 -5.33 -5.11 3.26
N ASP A 59 -5.09 -5.14 1.94
CA ASP A 59 -4.04 -5.96 1.30
C ASP A 59 -2.77 -5.12 1.01
N GLY A 60 -2.43 -4.22 1.94
CA GLY A 60 -1.15 -3.52 2.04
C GLY A 60 -0.67 -2.83 0.76
N ILE A 61 0.54 -3.17 0.34
CA ILE A 61 1.25 -2.61 -0.81
C ILE A 61 1.62 -3.73 -1.79
N HIS A 62 1.23 -3.59 -3.06
CA HIS A 62 1.60 -4.54 -4.11
C HIS A 62 2.73 -4.01 -4.97
N LEU A 63 3.77 -4.83 -5.18
CA LEU A 63 4.93 -4.53 -6.01
C LEU A 63 4.83 -5.33 -7.32
N TYR A 64 4.87 -4.65 -8.47
CA TYR A 64 4.83 -5.26 -9.80
C TYR A 64 6.14 -5.00 -10.53
N GLY A 65 7.19 -5.73 -10.14
CA GLY A 65 8.57 -5.51 -10.58
C GLY A 65 9.45 -4.96 -9.46
N ASP A 66 10.57 -4.33 -9.85
CA ASP A 66 11.47 -3.69 -8.89
C ASP A 66 10.74 -2.52 -8.23
N ALA A 67 10.87 -2.36 -6.91
CA ALA A 67 10.30 -1.22 -6.21
C ALA A 67 11.11 -0.85 -4.98
N LYS A 68 11.13 0.43 -4.65
CA LYS A 68 11.79 0.95 -3.45
C LYS A 68 10.75 1.32 -2.39
N ILE A 69 10.86 0.71 -1.23
CA ILE A 69 10.10 1.07 -0.03
C ILE A 69 11.06 1.73 0.96
N ASP A 70 10.77 2.95 1.39
CA ASP A 70 11.68 3.74 2.23
C ASP A 70 10.92 4.48 3.33
N ASN A 71 11.21 4.20 4.59
CA ASN A 71 10.52 4.83 5.72
C ASN A 71 8.97 4.69 5.64
N VAL A 72 8.50 3.44 5.47
CA VAL A 72 7.08 3.10 5.52
C VAL A 72 6.78 2.37 6.83
N HIS A 73 5.72 2.78 7.51
CA HIS A 73 5.31 2.21 8.79
C HIS A 73 3.87 1.70 8.71
N PHE A 74 3.61 0.47 9.16
CA PHE A 74 2.27 -0.06 9.35
C PHE A 74 1.91 0.02 10.82
N THR A 75 0.86 0.77 11.15
CA THR A 75 0.31 0.83 12.50
C THR A 75 -0.42 -0.46 12.85
N ASP A 76 -1.09 -1.06 11.86
CA ASP A 76 -1.73 -2.38 11.95
C ASP A 76 -1.65 -3.06 10.59
N VAL A 77 -1.11 -4.28 10.54
CA VAL A 77 -1.03 -5.04 9.29
C VAL A 77 -2.40 -5.63 9.00
N GLY A 78 -2.86 -5.52 7.75
CA GLY A 78 -4.13 -6.12 7.33
C GLY A 78 -3.98 -7.60 7.01
N GLU A 79 -4.38 -7.99 5.80
CA GLU A 79 -4.18 -9.36 5.29
C GLU A 79 -2.69 -9.63 5.11
N ASP A 80 -2.03 -8.86 4.24
CA ASP A 80 -0.59 -8.79 4.08
C ASP A 80 -0.09 -7.33 4.15
N ALA A 81 1.17 -7.13 4.56
CA ALA A 81 1.80 -5.80 4.54
C ALA A 81 2.32 -5.44 3.15
N ILE A 82 3.07 -6.35 2.52
CA ILE A 82 3.67 -6.16 1.20
C ILE A 82 3.60 -7.47 0.44
N THR A 83 3.10 -7.40 -0.79
CA THR A 83 2.98 -8.56 -1.68
C THR A 83 3.74 -8.28 -2.97
N VAL A 84 4.73 -9.14 -3.28
CA VAL A 84 5.41 -9.14 -4.57
C VAL A 84 4.54 -9.89 -5.56
N LYS A 85 3.97 -9.18 -6.53
CA LYS A 85 3.13 -9.76 -7.57
C LYS A 85 4.00 -10.13 -8.78
N PRO A 86 3.65 -11.22 -9.49
CA PRO A 86 4.33 -11.62 -10.72
C PRO A 86 4.14 -10.61 -11.86
#